data_AF-I9Q3R7-F1
#
_entry.id   AF-I9Q3R7-F1
#
_cell.length_a   1.000
_cell.length_b   1.000
_cell.length_c   1.000
_cell.angle_alpha   90.00
_cell.angle_beta   90.00
_cell.angle_gamma   90.00
#
_symmetry.space_group_name_H-M   'P 1'
#
loop_
_entity.id
_entity.type
_entity.pdbx_description
1 polymer ?
#
loop_
_entity_poly.entity_id
_entity_poly.type
_entity_poly.pdbx_seq_one_letter_code
_entity_poly.pdbx_strand_id
1 'polypeptide(L)'
;MFQKTKQLCRKAFGFVNGIPTKVMMFSFMLLSGMVAKAQNSAGDYSAGTSALSTVAEEIAKYVPIMVKLCYAIAGVVAIVGAISVYIAMNNEEQDVKKKIMMVVGACIFLIAAAKALPLFFGIAA
;
A
#
# COMPACT_ATOMS: atom_id res chain seq x y z
N MET A 1 -32.13 9.23 -45.23
CA MET A 1 -31.10 8.34 -44.62
C MET A 1 -31.64 7.34 -43.59
N PHE A 2 -32.78 7.59 -42.93
CA PHE A 2 -33.36 6.74 -41.87
C PHE A 2 -33.80 5.32 -42.29
N GLN A 3 -34.09 5.10 -43.58
CA GLN A 3 -34.55 3.82 -44.12
C GLN A 3 -33.44 2.76 -44.17
N LYS A 4 -32.19 3.17 -44.42
CA LYS A 4 -31.04 2.23 -44.45
C LYS A 4 -30.71 1.68 -43.06
N THR A 5 -30.84 2.51 -42.02
CA THR A 5 -30.66 2.10 -40.62
C THR A 5 -31.69 1.06 -40.19
N LYS A 6 -32.96 1.21 -40.61
CA LYS A 6 -34.01 0.21 -40.33
C LYS A 6 -33.76 -1.13 -41.05
N GLN A 7 -33.28 -1.11 -42.29
CA GLN A 7 -32.93 -2.34 -43.02
C GLN A 7 -31.73 -3.08 -42.41
N LEU A 8 -30.72 -2.35 -41.93
CA LEU A 8 -29.58 -2.94 -41.23
C LEU A 8 -30.00 -3.59 -39.90
N CYS A 9 -30.83 -2.92 -39.09
CA CYS A 9 -31.41 -3.50 -37.88
C CYS A 9 -32.23 -4.77 -38.18
N ARG A 10 -33.00 -4.78 -39.28
CA ARG A 10 -33.80 -5.94 -39.67
C ARG A 10 -32.93 -7.13 -40.11
N LYS A 11 -31.80 -6.88 -40.78
CA LYS A 11 -30.81 -7.91 -41.14
C LYS A 11 -30.06 -8.45 -39.91
N ALA A 12 -29.73 -7.59 -38.96
CA ALA A 12 -29.11 -8.00 -37.69
C ALA A 12 -30.05 -8.87 -36.84
N PHE A 13 -31.33 -8.51 -36.73
CA PHE A 13 -32.35 -9.31 -36.04
C PHE A 13 -32.62 -10.66 -36.71
N GLY A 14 -32.52 -10.73 -38.05
CA GLY A 14 -32.64 -11.98 -38.80
C GLY A 14 -31.46 -12.93 -38.55
N PHE A 15 -30.25 -12.40 -38.41
CA PHE A 15 -29.05 -13.18 -38.08
C PHE A 15 -29.10 -13.72 -36.65
N VAL A 16 -29.63 -12.95 -35.69
CA VAL A 16 -29.80 -13.37 -34.28
C VAL A 16 -30.79 -14.54 -34.12
N ASN A 17 -31.85 -14.60 -34.93
CA ASN A 17 -32.85 -15.67 -34.87
C ASN A 17 -32.37 -17.01 -35.44
N GLY A 18 -31.26 -17.04 -36.20
CA GLY A 18 -30.68 -18.26 -36.77
C GLY A 18 -29.65 -18.96 -35.87
N ILE A 19 -29.30 -18.35 -34.74
CA ILE A 19 -28.27 -18.86 -33.84
C ILE A 19 -28.93 -19.70 -32.75
N PRO A 20 -28.46 -20.94 -32.48
CA PRO A 20 -29.02 -21.78 -31.43
C PRO A 20 -28.92 -21.08 -30.06
N THR A 21 -30.02 -21.05 -29.30
CA THR A 21 -30.17 -20.30 -28.04
C THR A 21 -29.06 -20.58 -27.03
N LYS A 22 -28.48 -21.79 -27.05
CA LYS A 22 -27.33 -22.18 -26.20
C LYS A 22 -26.05 -21.39 -26.52
N VAL A 23 -25.79 -21.05 -27.78
CA VAL A 23 -24.63 -20.26 -28.22
C VAL A 23 -24.84 -18.77 -27.92
N MET A 24 -26.08 -18.30 -28.04
CA MET A 24 -26.45 -16.94 -27.65
C MET A 24 -26.28 -16.71 -26.14
N MET A 25 -26.68 -17.68 -25.29
CA MET A 25 -26.44 -17.60 -23.84
C MET A 25 -24.95 -17.66 -23.49
N PHE A 26 -24.16 -18.49 -24.18
CA PHE A 26 -22.72 -18.59 -23.93
C PHE A 26 -21.97 -17.29 -24.30
N SER A 27 -22.33 -16.66 -25.44
CA SER A 27 -21.83 -15.33 -25.82
C SER A 27 -22.28 -14.24 -24.86
N PHE A 28 -23.52 -14.27 -24.38
CA PHE A 28 -24.02 -13.29 -23.42
C PHE A 28 -23.32 -13.44 -22.05
N MET A 29 -23.04 -14.68 -21.63
CA MET A 29 -22.32 -14.96 -20.38
C MET A 29 -20.84 -14.52 -20.47
N LEU A 30 -20.18 -14.75 -21.61
CA LEU A 30 -18.82 -14.26 -21.86
C LEU A 30 -18.76 -12.73 -21.93
N LEU A 31 -19.74 -12.08 -22.56
CA LEU A 31 -19.80 -10.62 -22.64
C LEU A 31 -20.14 -9.99 -21.28
N SER A 32 -20.96 -10.66 -20.46
CA SER A 32 -21.28 -10.25 -19.09
C SER A 32 -20.08 -10.32 -18.14
N GLY A 33 -19.16 -11.28 -18.34
CA GLY A 33 -17.93 -11.40 -17.57
C GLY A 33 -16.92 -10.28 -17.86
N MET A 34 -16.95 -9.73 -19.09
CA MET A 34 -16.07 -8.62 -19.50
C MET A 34 -16.56 -7.27 -18.96
N VAL A 35 -17.88 -7.03 -18.93
CA VAL A 35 -18.45 -5.76 -18.43
C VAL A 35 -18.37 -5.63 -16.90
N ALA A 36 -18.26 -6.73 -16.15
CA ALA A 36 -18.06 -6.71 -14.70
C ALA A 36 -16.68 -6.16 -14.27
N LYS A 37 -15.72 -6.01 -15.20
CA LYS A 37 -14.39 -5.44 -14.93
C LYS A 37 -14.23 -4.01 -15.47
N ALA A 38 -15.26 -3.46 -16.12
CA ALA A 38 -15.23 -2.14 -16.77
C ALA A 38 -16.23 -1.13 -16.17
N GLN A 39 -16.88 -1.43 -15.04
CA GLN A 39 -17.67 -0.47 -14.26
C GLN A 39 -16.82 0.54 -13.46
N ASN A 40 -15.56 0.78 -13.85
CA ASN A 40 -14.83 1.91 -13.29
C ASN A 40 -15.37 3.19 -13.91
N SER A 41 -16.31 3.78 -13.17
CA SER A 41 -16.83 5.14 -13.26
C SER A 41 -15.75 6.12 -13.74
N ALA A 42 -15.93 6.66 -14.95
CA ALA A 42 -15.07 7.68 -15.55
C ALA A 42 -15.21 9.08 -14.89
N GLY A 43 -15.53 9.14 -13.60
CA GLY A 43 -15.78 10.43 -12.93
C GLY A 43 -16.02 10.38 -11.42
N ASP A 44 -15.84 9.25 -10.75
CA ASP A 44 -16.09 9.15 -9.32
C ASP A 44 -14.75 9.03 -8.55
N TYR A 45 -14.22 10.18 -8.12
CA TYR A 45 -13.06 10.24 -7.21
C TYR A 45 -13.33 9.46 -5.90
N SER A 46 -14.58 9.06 -5.63
CA SER A 46 -14.97 8.14 -4.56
C SER A 46 -14.31 6.76 -4.65
N ALA A 47 -14.10 6.21 -5.85
CA ALA A 47 -13.44 4.90 -6.01
C ALA A 47 -11.94 4.98 -5.68
N GLY A 48 -11.28 6.07 -6.09
CA GLY A 48 -9.87 6.33 -5.77
C GLY A 48 -9.65 6.65 -4.28
N THR A 49 -10.53 7.46 -3.67
CA THR A 49 -10.47 7.77 -2.24
C THR A 49 -10.81 6.57 -1.36
N SER A 50 -11.78 5.74 -1.76
CA SER A 50 -12.08 4.48 -1.06
C SER A 50 -10.92 3.50 -1.15
N ALA A 51 -10.28 3.36 -2.31
CA ALA A 51 -9.08 2.53 -2.45
C ALA A 51 -7.92 3.04 -1.58
N LEU A 52 -7.67 4.35 -1.56
CA LEU A 52 -6.63 4.94 -0.70
C LEU A 52 -6.97 4.83 0.79
N SER A 53 -8.25 4.93 1.17
CA SER A 53 -8.70 4.74 2.55
C SER A 53 -8.49 3.30 3.02
N THR A 54 -8.83 2.31 2.19
CA THR A 54 -8.59 0.88 2.49
C THR A 54 -7.10 0.61 2.66
N VAL A 55 -6.25 1.15 1.77
CA VAL A 55 -4.80 0.97 1.87
C VAL A 55 -4.24 1.68 3.11
N ALA A 56 -4.76 2.86 3.48
CA ALA A 56 -4.38 3.54 4.71
C ALA A 56 -4.76 2.74 5.97
N GLU A 57 -5.94 2.12 6.00
CA GLU A 57 -6.36 1.22 7.08
C GLU A 57 -5.51 -0.05 7.17
N GLU A 58 -5.07 -0.60 6.03
CA GLU A 58 -4.13 -1.72 6.04
C GLU A 58 -2.76 -1.30 6.53
N ILE A 59 -2.23 -0.16 6.08
CA ILE A 59 -0.96 0.40 6.56
C ILE A 59 -1.03 0.61 8.09
N ALA A 60 -2.16 1.11 8.60
CA ALA A 60 -2.35 1.36 10.03
C ALA A 60 -2.17 0.10 10.91
N LYS A 61 -2.53 -1.08 10.39
CA LYS A 61 -2.34 -2.36 11.10
C LYS A 61 -0.86 -2.77 11.19
N TYR A 62 -0.04 -2.37 10.21
CA TYR A 62 1.39 -2.67 10.19
C TYR A 62 2.22 -1.69 11.02
N VAL A 63 1.76 -0.44 11.21
CA VAL A 63 2.45 0.58 12.03
C VAL A 63 2.87 0.11 13.43
N PRO A 64 2.00 -0.49 14.28
CA PRO A 64 2.41 -0.94 15.61
C PRO A 64 3.40 -2.12 15.59
N ILE A 65 3.36 -2.95 14.54
CA ILE A 65 4.33 -4.03 14.33
C ILE A 65 5.71 -3.43 14.01
N MET A 66 5.76 -2.43 13.14
CA MET A 66 6.99 -1.71 12.80
C MET A 66 7.60 -0.99 14.01
N VAL A 67 6.77 -0.42 14.88
CA VAL A 67 7.23 0.22 16.12
C VAL A 67 7.88 -0.78 17.07
N LYS A 68 7.27 -1.96 17.28
CA LYS A 68 7.86 -3.02 18.12
C LYS A 68 9.18 -3.53 17.55
N LEU A 69 9.27 -3.68 16.23
CA LEU A 69 10.51 -4.05 15.56
C LEU A 69 11.59 -2.96 15.73
N CYS A 70 11.21 -1.68 15.66
CA CYS A 70 12.12 -0.56 15.88
C CYS A 70 12.68 -0.53 17.31
N TYR A 71 11.87 -0.83 18.33
CA TYR A 71 12.36 -1.01 19.71
C TYR A 71 13.34 -2.17 19.86
N ALA A 72 13.10 -3.29 19.18
CA ALA A 72 14.04 -4.41 19.19
C ALA A 72 15.39 -4.03 18.57
N ILE A 73 15.38 -3.33 17.43
CA ILE A 73 16.59 -2.83 16.78
C ILE A 73 17.30 -1.79 17.67
N ALA A 74 16.55 -0.91 18.33
CA ALA A 74 17.11 0.07 19.26
C ALA A 74 17.89 -0.61 20.40
N GLY A 75 17.40 -1.75 20.92
CA GLY A 75 18.12 -2.55 21.91
C GLY A 75 19.45 -3.10 21.38
N VAL A 76 19.47 -3.63 20.15
CA VAL A 76 20.69 -4.14 19.52
C VAL A 76 21.70 -3.02 19.28
N VAL A 77 21.24 -1.88 18.76
CA VAL A 77 22.09 -0.70 18.51
C VAL A 77 22.66 -0.14 19.82
N ALA A 78 21.89 -0.16 20.91
CA ALA A 78 22.37 0.27 22.22
C ALA A 78 23.52 -0.60 22.74
N ILE A 79 23.44 -1.92 22.54
CA ILE A 79 24.52 -2.86 22.92
C ILE A 79 25.79 -2.59 22.09
N VAL A 80 25.65 -2.47 20.77
CA VAL A 80 26.80 -2.17 19.88
C VAL A 80 27.41 -0.81 20.21
N GLY A 81 26.56 0.19 20.45
CA GLY A 81 26.96 1.53 20.90
C GLY A 81 27.76 1.49 22.20
N ALA A 82 27.27 0.76 23.21
CA ALA A 82 27.96 0.60 24.49
C ALA A 82 29.33 -0.07 24.35
N ILE A 83 29.43 -1.13 23.54
CA ILE A 83 30.71 -1.80 23.27
C ILE A 83 31.70 -0.84 22.59
N SER A 84 31.24 -0.08 21.58
CA SER A 84 32.11 0.86 20.85
C SER A 84 32.60 2.02 21.72
N VAL A 85 31.77 2.50 22.64
CA VAL A 85 32.12 3.54 23.63
C VAL A 85 33.11 2.99 24.65
N TYR A 86 32.89 1.77 25.14
CA TYR A 86 33.79 1.12 26.08
C TYR A 86 35.19 0.92 25.49
N ILE A 87 35.28 0.45 24.23
CA ILE A 87 36.58 0.31 23.54
C ILE A 87 37.29 1.66 23.42
N ALA A 88 36.57 2.71 23.03
CA ALA A 88 37.15 4.05 22.92
C ALA A 88 37.63 4.59 24.28
N MET A 89 36.85 4.38 25.35
CA MET A 89 37.21 4.80 26.71
C MET A 89 38.48 4.11 27.24
N ASN A 90 38.67 2.82 26.92
CA ASN A 90 39.83 2.07 27.41
C ASN A 90 41.10 2.29 26.58
N ASN A 91 40.99 2.76 25.33
CA ASN A 91 42.14 3.02 24.47
C ASN A 91 42.75 4.43 24.63
N GLU A 92 42.24 5.26 25.57
CA GLU A 92 42.62 6.68 25.75
C GLU A 92 42.64 7.48 24.44
N GLU A 93 41.80 7.10 23.48
CA GLU A 93 41.72 7.72 22.17
C GLU A 93 41.15 9.14 22.33
N GLN A 94 41.77 10.18 21.78
CA GLN A 94 41.23 11.56 21.94
C GLN A 94 39.82 11.75 21.33
N ASP A 95 39.32 10.75 20.60
CA ASP A 95 38.01 10.73 19.96
C ASP A 95 36.87 10.11 20.82
N VAL A 96 37.11 9.71 22.08
CA VAL A 96 36.07 9.09 22.93
C VAL A 96 34.85 9.99 23.07
N LYS A 97 35.06 11.30 23.29
CA LYS A 97 33.97 12.28 23.43
C LYS A 97 33.11 12.36 22.16
N LYS A 98 33.73 12.25 20.98
CA LYS A 98 33.05 12.27 19.68
C LYS A 98 32.27 10.98 19.44
N LYS A 99 32.85 9.83 19.78
CA LYS A 99 32.19 8.51 19.72
C LYS A 99 30.96 8.46 20.64
N ILE A 100 31.09 8.91 21.88
CA ILE A 100 29.98 8.97 22.86
C ILE A 100 28.85 9.86 22.33
N MET A 101 29.17 11.07 21.87
CA MET A 101 28.17 12.01 21.36
C MET A 101 27.40 11.43 20.16
N MET A 102 28.11 10.75 19.24
CA MET A 102 27.50 10.10 18.09
C MET A 102 26.57 8.94 18.49
N VAL A 103 27.01 8.08 19.40
CA VAL A 103 26.24 6.91 19.87
C VAL A 103 25.00 7.35 20.64
N VAL A 104 25.13 8.33 21.54
CA VAL A 104 23.99 8.85 22.33
C VAL A 104 22.95 9.49 21.42
N GLY A 105 23.38 10.26 20.42
CA GLY A 105 22.47 10.85 19.42
C GLY A 105 21.70 9.79 18.63
N ALA A 106 22.37 8.71 18.20
CA ALA A 106 21.74 7.62 17.47
C ALA A 106 20.69 6.86 18.32
N CYS A 107 20.99 6.57 19.59
CA CYS A 107 20.05 5.89 20.49
C CYS A 107 18.80 6.73 20.78
N ILE A 108 18.96 8.02 21.05
CA ILE A 108 17.84 8.94 21.30
C ILE A 108 16.98 9.08 20.03
N PHE A 109 17.62 9.21 18.87
CA PHE A 109 16.92 9.30 17.60
C PHE A 109 16.05 8.08 17.31
N LEU A 110 16.56 6.86 17.52
CA LEU A 110 15.77 5.65 17.28
C LEU A 110 14.54 5.55 18.18
N ILE A 111 14.66 5.92 19.46
CA ILE A 111 13.50 5.95 20.37
C ILE A 111 12.50 7.03 19.93
N ALA A 112 12.98 8.22 19.59
CA ALA A 112 12.12 9.31 19.11
C ALA A 112 11.41 8.94 17.80
N ALA A 113 12.12 8.32 16.86
CA ALA A 113 11.54 7.83 15.60
C ALA A 113 10.47 6.77 15.85
N ALA A 114 10.71 5.82 16.77
CA ALA A 114 9.71 4.81 17.15
C ALA A 114 8.45 5.43 17.78
N LYS A 115 8.57 6.57 18.48
CA LYS A 115 7.43 7.32 19.03
C LYS A 115 6.74 8.19 18.00
N ALA A 116 7.48 8.78 17.06
CA ALA A 116 6.95 9.65 16.04
C ALA A 116 6.23 8.89 14.92
N LEU A 117 6.67 7.67 14.60
CA LEU A 117 6.10 6.85 13.52
C LEU A 117 4.58 6.65 13.68
N PRO A 118 4.02 6.21 14.82
CA PRO A 118 2.57 6.12 14.98
C PRO A 118 1.86 7.48 15.00
N LEU A 119 2.51 8.52 15.54
CA LEU A 119 1.99 9.89 15.57
C LEU A 119 1.87 10.50 14.16
N PHE A 120 2.80 10.21 13.25
CA PHE A 120 2.74 10.66 11.85
C PHE A 120 1.56 10.05 11.07
N PHE A 121 1.09 8.87 11.47
CA PHE A 121 -0.08 8.23 10.84
C PHE A 121 -1.40 8.56 11.54
N GLY A 122 -1.40 9.44 12.56
CA GLY A 122 -2.61 9.77 13.32
C GLY A 122 -3.18 8.60 14.13
N ILE A 123 -2.43 7.50 14.23
CA ILE A 123 -2.78 6.32 15.00
C ILE A 123 -2.24 6.59 16.40
N ALA A 124 -3.05 7.24 17.23
CA ALA A 124 -2.75 7.37 18.65
C ALA A 124 -2.60 5.96 19.23
N ALA A 125 -1.39 5.65 19.69
CA ALA A 125 -1.08 4.46 20.46
C ALA A 125 -1.71 4.53 21.86
#